data_AF-A0AAP2Z852-F1
#
_entry.id   AF-A0AAP2Z852-F1
#
_cell.length_a   1.000
_cell.length_b   1.000
_cell.length_c   1.000
_cell.angle_alpha   90.00
_cell.angle_beta   90.00
_cell.angle_gamma   90.00
#
_symmetry.space_group_name_H-M   'P 1'
#
loop_
_entity.id
_entity.type
_entity.pdbx_description
1 polymer ?
#
loop_
_entity_poly.entity_id
_entity_poly.type
_entity_poly.pdbx_seq_one_letter_code
_entity_poly.pdbx_strand_id
1 'polypeptide(L)' 'MDGYARWFVEQERFYRLMLVAIVLFGGTIAATGAVTANAVLLGLGVFWILGGGALVVVLANRDPESG' A
#
# COMPACT_ATOMS: atom_id res chain seq x y z
N MET A 1 -12.22 -4.74 27.02
CA MET A 1 -11.03 -4.16 26.39
C MET A 1 -10.30 -5.20 25.54
N ASP A 2 -10.09 -6.42 26.04
CA ASP A 2 -9.32 -7.47 25.33
C ASP A 2 -9.90 -7.93 23.98
N GLY A 3 -11.23 -7.94 23.83
CA GLY A 3 -11.88 -8.31 22.56
C GLY A 3 -11.66 -7.28 21.44
N TYR A 4 -11.69 -5.98 21.78
CA TYR A 4 -11.44 -4.90 20.84
C TYR A 4 -9.96 -4.85 20.42
N ALA A 5 -9.04 -5.03 21.37
CA ALA A 5 -7.61 -5.08 21.08
C ALA A 5 -7.25 -6.25 20.16
N ARG A 6 -7.83 -7.44 20.40
CA ARG A 6 -7.59 -8.62 19.57
C ARG A 6 -8.15 -8.45 18.15
N TRP A 7 -9.36 -7.91 18.02
CA TRP A 7 -9.98 -7.60 16.73
C TRP A 7 -9.17 -6.57 15.92
N PHE A 8 -8.63 -5.54 16.60
CA PHE A 8 -7.81 -4.51 15.96
C PHE A 8 -6.50 -5.07 15.38
N VAL A 9 -5.80 -5.92 16.14
CA VAL A 9 -4.55 -6.58 15.69
C VAL A 9 -4.80 -7.50 14.48
N GLU A 10 -5.94 -8.17 14.46
CA GLU A 10 -6.32 -9.06 13.36
C GLU A 10 -6.67 -8.27 12.09
N GLN A 11 -7.36 -7.13 12.24
CA GLN A 11 -7.60 -6.19 11.15
C GLN A 11 -6.29 -5.59 10.62
N GLU A 12 -5.38 -5.19 11.50
CA GLU A 12 -4.11 -4.58 11.10
C GLU A 12 -3.32 -5.51 10.17
N ARG A 13 -3.24 -6.80 10.50
CA ARG A 13 -2.56 -7.81 9.67
C ARG A 13 -3.29 -8.06 8.35
N PHE A 14 -4.62 -8.09 8.37
CA PHE A 14 -5.42 -8.22 7.15
C PHE A 14 -5.21 -7.04 6.20
N TYR A 15 -5.32 -5.80 6.70
CA TYR A 15 -5.10 -4.61 5.89
C TYR A 15 -3.68 -4.51 5.38
N ARG A 16 -2.68 -4.87 6.20
CA ARG A 16 -1.28 -4.90 5.77
C ARG A 16 -1.06 -5.88 4.61
N LEU A 17 -1.62 -7.09 4.69
CA LEU A 17 -1.55 -8.07 3.61
C LEU A 17 -2.29 -7.59 2.36
N MET A 18 -3.47 -6.97 2.54
CA MET A 18 -4.25 -6.44 1.43
C MET A 18 -3.52 -5.29 0.72
N LEU A 19 -2.85 -4.42 1.47
CA LEU A 19 -2.07 -3.30 0.94
C LEU A 19 -0.85 -3.81 0.16
N VAL A 20 -0.13 -4.80 0.70
CA VAL A 20 0.96 -5.47 -0.02
C VAL A 20 0.46 -6.13 -1.30
N ALA A 21 -0.67 -6.85 -1.25
CA ALA A 21 -1.25 -7.49 -2.42
C ALA A 21 -1.64 -6.47 -3.50
N ILE A 22 -2.23 -5.33 -3.13
CA ILE A 22 -2.59 -4.25 -4.07
C ILE A 22 -1.35 -3.64 -4.70
N VAL A 23 -0.30 -3.37 -3.93
CA VAL A 23 0.95 -2.80 -4.44
C VAL A 23 1.64 -3.76 -5.42
N LEU A 24 1.74 -5.04 -5.06
CA LEU A 24 2.36 -6.06 -5.91
C LEU A 24 1.56 -6.30 -7.19
N PHE A 25 0.24 -6.45 -7.07
CA PHE A 25 -0.65 -6.66 -8.21
C PHE A 25 -0.65 -5.45 -9.15
N GLY A 26 -0.82 -4.23 -8.59
CA GLY A 26 -0.76 -2.98 -9.34
C GLY A 26 0.59 -2.78 -10.02
N GLY A 27 1.69 -3.08 -9.34
CA GLY A 27 3.03 -3.04 -9.92
C GLY A 27 3.23 -4.04 -11.05
N THR A 28 2.70 -5.26 -10.91
CA THR A 28 2.80 -6.30 -11.95
C THR A 28 1.99 -5.93 -13.19
N ILE A 29 0.79 -5.39 -13.01
CA ILE A 29 -0.05 -4.88 -14.10
C ILE A 29 0.62 -3.70 -14.81
N ALA A 30 1.20 -2.77 -14.05
CA ALA A 30 1.93 -1.64 -14.64
C ALA A 30 3.17 -2.12 -15.42
N ALA A 31 3.95 -3.06 -14.86
CA ALA A 31 5.16 -3.59 -15.49
C ALA A 31 4.88 -4.40 -16.76
N THR A 32 3.78 -5.15 -16.79
CA THR A 32 3.37 -5.95 -17.96
C THR A 32 2.62 -5.13 -19.02
N GLY A 33 2.24 -3.88 -18.71
CA GLY A 33 1.45 -3.03 -19.60
C GLY A 33 0.05 -3.58 -19.88
N ALA A 34 -0.38 -4.62 -19.15
CA ALA A 34 -1.56 -5.42 -19.48
C ALA A 34 -2.90 -4.65 -19.44
N VAL A 35 -2.90 -3.43 -18.89
CA VAL A 35 -4.13 -2.67 -18.62
C VAL A 35 -4.17 -1.29 -19.28
N THR A 36 -3.06 -0.76 -19.82
CA THR A 36 -3.06 0.64 -20.30
C THR A 36 -2.53 0.78 -21.72
N ALA A 37 -3.45 0.97 -22.67
CA ALA A 37 -3.13 1.58 -23.97
C ALA A 37 -2.74 3.07 -23.85
N ASN A 38 -2.84 3.65 -22.66
CA ASN A 38 -2.62 5.08 -22.38
C ASN A 38 -1.51 5.30 -21.35
N ALA A 39 -0.39 5.84 -21.80
CA ALA A 39 0.81 6.10 -21.00
C ALA A 39 0.60 7.07 -19.83
N VAL A 40 -0.39 7.97 -19.91
CA VAL A 40 -0.69 8.93 -18.83
C VAL A 40 -1.24 8.21 -17.61
N LEU A 41 -2.17 7.26 -17.81
CA LEU A 41 -2.74 6.48 -16.71
C LEU A 41 -1.69 5.54 -16.09
N LEU A 42 -0.79 5.00 -16.90
CA LEU A 42 0.34 4.21 -16.40
C LEU A 42 1.26 5.06 -15.52
N GLY A 43 1.65 6.25 -16.00
CA GLY A 43 2.48 7.18 -15.24
C GLY A 43 1.81 7.63 -13.94
N LEU A 44 0.51 7.90 -13.96
CA LEU A 44 -0.25 8.26 -12.76
C LEU A 44 -0.30 7.11 -11.75
N GLY A 45 -0.49 5.87 -12.22
CA GLY A 45 -0.47 4.67 -11.38
C GLY A 45 0.90 4.42 -10.74
N VAL A 46 1.98 4.55 -11.52
CA VAL A 46 3.36 4.42 -11.02
C VAL A 46 3.68 5.53 -10.01
N PHE A 47 3.28 6.77 -10.29
CA PHE A 47 3.43 7.89 -9.36
C PHE A 47 2.69 7.65 -8.05
N TRP A 48 1.47 7.08 -8.09
CA TRP A 48 0.72 6.74 -6.89
C TRP A 48 1.36 5.61 -6.09
N ILE A 49 1.87 4.56 -6.74
CA ILE A 49 2.54 3.45 -6.06
C ILE A 49 3.85 3.90 -5.43
N LEU A 50 4.70 4.61 -6.18
CA LEU A 50 6.00 5.05 -5.69
C LEU A 50 5.88 6.22 -4.72
N GLY A 51 5.11 7.25 -5.07
CA GLY A 51 4.92 8.44 -4.24
C GLY A 51 4.06 8.16 -3.01
N GLY A 52 2.88 7.56 -3.19
CA GLY A 52 1.98 7.22 -2.09
C GLY A 52 2.55 6.15 -1.17
N GLY A 53 3.12 5.08 -1.75
CA GLY A 53 3.77 4.02 -0.97
C GLY A 53 4.98 4.51 -0.17
N ALA A 54 5.89 5.26 -0.80
CA ALA A 54 7.05 5.82 -0.09
C ALA A 54 6.64 6.84 0.96
N LEU A 55 5.63 7.69 0.69
CA LEU A 55 5.13 8.65 1.67
C LEU A 55 4.53 7.96 2.89
N VAL A 56 3.74 6.89 2.70
CA VAL A 56 3.20 6.10 3.82
C VAL A 56 4.33 5.48 4.64
N VAL A 57 5.36 4.93 4.01
CA VAL A 57 6.53 4.38 4.73
C VAL A 57 7.28 5.46 5.50
N VAL A 58 7.50 6.63 4.89
CA VAL A 58 8.16 7.75 5.56
C VAL A 58 7.35 8.23 6.75
N LEU A 59 6.04 8.43 6.59
CA LEU A 59 5.15 8.88 7.66
C LEU A 59 5.07 7.83 8.79
N ALA A 60 4.95 6.55 8.46
CA ALA A 60 4.93 5.47 9.44
C ALA A 60 6.24 5.38 10.25
N ASN A 61 7.39 5.70 9.62
CA ASN A 61 8.68 5.75 10.32
C ASN A 61 8.93 7.08 11.06
N ARG A 62 8.04 8.06 10.94
CA ARG A 62 8.14 9.36 11.62
C ARG A 62 7.30 9.47 12.89
N ASP A 63 6.46 8.47 13.20
CA ASP A 63 5.76 8.42 14.48
C ASP A 63 6.76 8.18 15.63
N PRO A 64 6.98 9.16 16.54
CA PRO A 64 7.97 9.04 17.61
C PRO A 64 7.52 8.18 18.80
N GLU A 65 6.35 7.54 18.74
CA GLU A 65 5.71 6.91 19.91
C GLU A 65 5.61 5.38 19.83
N SER A 66 6.57 4.71 19.18
CA SER A 66 6.69 3.24 19.31
C SER A 66 8.14 2.79 19.49
N GLY A 67 8.71 3.12 20.66
CA GLY A 67 9.93 2.50 21.19
C GLY A 67 11.11 3.44 21.35
#